data_AF-A0A260SZD8-F1
#
_entry.id   AF-A0A260SZD8-F1
#
_cell.length_a   1.000
_cell.length_b   1.000
_cell.length_c   1.000
_cell.angle_alpha   90.00
_cell.angle_beta   90.00
_cell.angle_gamma   90.00
#
_symmetry.space_group_name_H-M   'P 1'
#
loop_
_entity.id
_entity.type
_entity.pdbx_description
1 polymer ?
#
loop_
_entity_poly.entity_id
_entity_poly.type
_entity_poly.pdbx_seq_one_letter_code
_entity_poly.pdbx_strand_id
1 'polypeptide(L)'
;MTASPNPKWNSPEMADLRRAGLAREKAARIEAYREMRSAGMSHKRIAEIQGVRFDSLMRWLNRNGVYIPEPLERATYRRLDELIASGQEFTARDLPDDAPRSSHTAAVLRAWHNGRIERVGTVMCRYGGGGKRIYVYRATAQEDSQCLRTA
;
A
#
# COMPACT_ATOMS: atom_id res chain seq x y z
N MET A 1 -33.18 13.02 32.16
CA MET A 1 -33.86 12.93 30.85
C MET A 1 -32.84 12.45 29.81
N THR A 2 -32.78 11.15 29.54
CA THR A 2 -31.91 10.56 28.51
C THR A 2 -32.69 10.55 27.20
N ALA A 3 -32.20 11.26 26.18
CA ALA A 3 -32.79 11.22 24.85
C ALA A 3 -32.65 9.79 24.30
N SER A 4 -33.77 9.07 24.18
CA SER A 4 -33.79 7.77 23.50
C SER A 4 -33.42 7.99 22.03
N PRO A 5 -32.38 7.31 21.51
CA PRO A 5 -32.01 7.45 20.11
C PRO A 5 -33.14 6.91 19.23
N ASN A 6 -33.55 7.73 18.26
CA ASN A 6 -34.68 7.45 17.37
C ASN A 6 -34.45 6.15 16.56
N PRO A 7 -35.32 5.13 16.66
CA PRO A 7 -35.07 3.78 16.14
C PRO A 7 -34.94 3.68 14.61
N LYS A 8 -35.32 4.72 13.87
CA LYS A 8 -35.24 4.76 12.40
C LYS A 8 -33.79 4.83 11.85
N TRP A 9 -32.82 5.23 12.67
CA TRP A 9 -31.41 5.34 12.25
C TRP A 9 -30.65 4.00 12.21
N ASN A 10 -31.24 2.93 12.77
CA ASN A 10 -30.65 1.59 12.81
C ASN A 10 -31.31 0.61 11.84
N SER A 11 -32.10 1.07 10.87
CA SER A 11 -32.62 0.18 9.83
C SER A 11 -31.48 -0.32 8.91
N PRO A 12 -31.51 -1.58 8.45
CA PRO A 12 -30.55 -2.10 7.48
C PRO A 12 -30.43 -1.24 6.21
N GLU A 13 -31.54 -0.70 5.73
CA GLU A 13 -31.61 0.19 4.55
C GLU A 13 -30.79 1.48 4.75
N MET A 14 -30.89 2.12 5.92
CA MET A 14 -30.08 3.32 6.22
C MET A 14 -28.60 2.98 6.43
N ALA A 15 -28.28 1.76 6.86
CA ALA A 15 -26.89 1.29 6.89
C ALA A 15 -26.35 1.10 5.47
N ASP A 16 -27.14 0.56 4.55
CA ASP A 16 -26.77 0.36 3.14
C ASP A 16 -26.56 1.68 2.40
N LEU A 17 -27.47 2.63 2.57
CA LEU A 17 -27.33 3.97 1.99
C LEU A 17 -26.07 4.68 2.51
N ARG A 18 -25.76 4.55 3.80
CA ARG A 18 -24.51 5.06 4.38
C ARG A 18 -23.28 4.36 3.79
N ARG A 19 -23.30 3.03 3.68
CA ARG A 19 -22.21 2.25 3.06
C ARG A 19 -21.97 2.69 1.61
N ALA A 20 -23.04 2.86 0.83
CA ALA A 20 -22.97 3.31 -0.55
C ALA A 20 -22.44 4.75 -0.66
N GLY A 21 -22.90 5.67 0.20
CA GLY A 21 -22.39 7.03 0.26
C GLY A 21 -20.89 7.09 0.55
N LEU A 22 -20.45 6.36 1.58
CA LEU A 22 -19.03 6.27 1.95
C LEU A 22 -18.18 5.64 0.83
N ALA A 23 -18.71 4.65 0.12
CA ALA A 23 -18.02 4.03 -1.01
C ALA A 23 -17.82 5.03 -2.17
N ARG A 24 -18.82 5.85 -2.48
CA ARG A 24 -18.72 6.91 -3.51
C ARG A 24 -17.71 7.99 -3.12
N GLU A 25 -17.77 8.46 -1.88
CA GLU A 25 -16.82 9.45 -1.36
C GLU A 25 -15.38 8.93 -1.41
N LYS A 26 -15.18 7.66 -1.01
CA LYS A 26 -13.89 6.98 -1.13
C LYS A 26 -13.41 6.92 -2.58
N ALA A 27 -14.27 6.52 -3.52
CA ALA A 27 -13.92 6.43 -4.94
C ALA A 27 -13.51 7.80 -5.51
N ALA A 28 -14.28 8.85 -5.22
CA ALA A 28 -13.96 10.22 -5.64
C ALA A 28 -12.61 10.69 -5.09
N ARG A 29 -12.30 10.37 -3.83
CA ARG A 29 -11.00 10.71 -3.22
C ARG A 29 -9.84 9.95 -3.85
N ILE A 30 -10.03 8.67 -4.21
CA ILE A 30 -9.03 7.88 -4.93
C ILE A 30 -8.76 8.49 -6.31
N GLU A 31 -9.80 8.89 -7.03
CA GLU A 31 -9.67 9.47 -8.35
C GLU A 31 -8.93 10.81 -8.31
N ALA A 32 -9.32 11.72 -7.41
CA ALA A 32 -8.62 12.99 -7.22
C ALA A 32 -7.12 12.78 -6.88
N TYR A 33 -6.80 11.78 -6.06
CA TYR A 33 -5.40 11.43 -5.80
C TYR A 33 -4.67 10.97 -7.07
N ARG A 34 -5.29 10.11 -7.89
CA ARG A 34 -4.71 9.63 -9.15
C ARG A 34 -4.46 10.77 -10.13
N GLU A 35 -5.41 11.68 -10.28
CA GLU A 35 -5.28 12.88 -11.13
C GLU A 35 -4.10 13.77 -10.69
N MET A 36 -3.97 14.03 -9.39
CA MET A 36 -2.84 14.80 -8.87
C MET A 36 -1.49 14.09 -9.10
N ARG A 37 -1.46 12.76 -8.98
CA ARG A 37 -0.26 11.97 -9.28
C ARG A 37 0.07 11.94 -10.76
N SER A 38 -0.91 11.85 -11.65
CA SER A 38 -0.68 11.94 -13.09
C SER A 38 -0.21 13.33 -13.51
N ALA A 39 -0.60 14.38 -12.79
CA ALA A 39 -0.05 15.74 -12.94
C ALA A 39 1.38 15.89 -12.36
N GLY A 40 1.99 14.81 -11.85
CA GLY A 40 3.37 14.80 -11.35
C GLY A 40 3.55 15.33 -9.91
N MET A 41 2.48 15.61 -9.18
CA MET A 41 2.58 16.15 -7.81
C MET A 41 3.11 15.12 -6.82
N SER A 42 4.12 15.47 -6.01
CA SER A 42 4.63 14.60 -4.95
C SER A 42 3.59 14.35 -3.84
N HIS A 43 3.75 13.27 -3.08
CA HIS A 43 2.84 12.97 -1.97
C HIS A 43 2.81 14.07 -0.92
N LYS A 44 3.96 14.71 -0.67
CA LYS A 44 4.06 15.84 0.24
C LYS A 44 3.21 17.01 -0.25
N ARG A 45 3.29 17.35 -1.54
CA ARG A 45 2.51 18.44 -2.13
C ARG A 45 1.01 18.14 -2.12
N ILE A 46 0.62 16.90 -2.40
CA ILE A 46 -0.78 16.47 -2.34
C ILE A 46 -1.33 16.62 -0.91
N ALA A 47 -0.56 16.22 0.10
CA ALA A 47 -0.97 16.36 1.50
C ALA A 47 -1.19 17.84 1.88
N GLU A 48 -0.30 18.72 1.46
CA GLU A 48 -0.42 20.18 1.66
C GLU A 48 -1.70 20.74 1.01
N ILE A 49 -1.95 20.42 -0.26
CA ILE A 49 -3.13 20.91 -1.00
C ILE A 49 -4.43 20.41 -0.36
N GLN A 50 -4.46 19.15 0.08
CA GLN A 50 -5.62 18.58 0.77
C GLN A 50 -5.77 19.04 2.22
N GLY A 51 -4.83 19.83 2.76
CA GLY A 51 -4.85 20.27 4.16
C GLY A 51 -4.71 19.11 5.17
N VAL A 52 -4.07 18.01 4.78
CA VAL A 52 -3.89 16.83 5.64
C VAL A 52 -2.42 16.61 5.99
N ARG A 53 -2.16 15.95 7.12
CA ARG A 53 -0.80 15.53 7.46
C ARG A 53 -0.29 14.48 6.48
N PHE A 54 0.97 14.60 6.07
CA PHE A 54 1.65 13.63 5.21
C PHE A 54 1.48 12.18 5.69
N ASP A 55 1.77 11.89 6.96
CA ASP A 55 1.64 10.53 7.52
C ASP A 55 0.21 9.99 7.46
N SER A 56 -0.78 10.90 7.51
CA SER A 56 -2.20 10.52 7.44
C SER A 56 -2.59 10.18 6.00
N LEU A 57 -2.10 10.95 5.03
CA LEU A 57 -2.22 10.61 3.61
C LEU A 57 -1.57 9.25 3.33
N MET A 58 -0.32 9.05 3.74
CA MET A 58 0.41 7.80 3.50
C MET A 58 -0.30 6.58 4.11
N ARG A 59 -0.79 6.70 5.35
CA ARG A 59 -1.60 5.64 5.99
C ARG A 59 -2.89 5.36 5.23
N TRP A 60 -3.58 6.40 4.77
CA TRP A 60 -4.81 6.25 4.00
C TRP A 60 -4.55 5.58 2.64
N LEU A 61 -3.49 5.97 1.92
CA LEU A 61 -3.12 5.38 0.64
C LEU A 61 -2.78 3.89 0.79
N ASN A 62 -1.98 3.54 1.79
CA ASN A 62 -1.61 2.15 2.07
C ASN A 62 -2.84 1.31 2.44
N ARG A 63 -3.69 1.80 3.34
CA ARG A 63 -4.92 1.07 3.75
C ARG A 63 -5.86 0.79 2.58
N ASN A 64 -5.89 1.67 1.59
CA ASN A 64 -6.77 1.53 0.43
C ASN A 64 -6.08 0.88 -0.77
N GLY A 65 -4.80 0.52 -0.69
CA GLY A 65 -4.06 -0.13 -1.78
C GLY A 65 -3.88 0.74 -3.02
N VAL A 66 -3.87 2.07 -2.88
CA VAL A 66 -3.84 3.01 -4.02
C VAL A 66 -2.54 3.80 -4.15
N TYR A 67 -1.50 3.42 -3.39
CA TYR A 67 -0.21 4.11 -3.43
C TYR A 67 0.42 4.08 -4.84
N ILE A 68 0.76 5.25 -5.40
CA ILE A 68 1.46 5.39 -6.67
C ILE A 68 2.91 5.85 -6.41
N PRO A 69 3.93 5.00 -6.69
CA PRO A 69 5.34 5.32 -6.44
C PRO A 69 5.81 6.65 -7.04
N GLU A 70 6.70 7.35 -6.34
CA GLU A 70 7.39 8.52 -6.88
C GLU A 70 8.42 8.13 -7.95
N PRO A 71 8.83 9.05 -8.86
CA PRO A 71 9.78 8.73 -9.93
C PRO A 71 11.04 8.01 -9.43
N LEU A 72 11.60 8.43 -8.29
CA LEU A 72 12.77 7.82 -7.67
C LEU A 72 12.51 6.43 -7.07
N GLU A 73 11.26 6.08 -6.78
CA GLU A 73 10.89 4.76 -6.25
C GLU A 73 10.53 3.77 -7.37
N ARG A 74 10.31 4.23 -8.61
CA ARG A 74 9.77 3.39 -9.70
C ARG A 74 10.64 2.17 -9.99
N ALA A 75 11.97 2.36 -10.01
CA ALA A 75 12.90 1.26 -10.25
C ALA A 75 12.84 0.23 -9.11
N THR A 76 12.78 0.68 -7.85
CA THR A 76 12.58 -0.20 -6.68
C THR A 76 11.31 -1.03 -6.80
N TYR A 77 10.17 -0.41 -7.15
CA TYR A 77 8.90 -1.11 -7.31
C TYR A 77 8.90 -2.07 -8.50
N ARG A 78 9.46 -1.67 -9.63
CA ARG A 78 9.62 -2.55 -10.79
C ARG A 78 10.43 -3.79 -10.42
N ARG A 79 11.57 -3.62 -9.74
CA ARG A 79 12.39 -4.75 -9.29
C ARG A 79 11.64 -5.63 -8.28
N LEU A 80 10.89 -5.03 -7.37
CA LEU A 80 10.06 -5.77 -6.42
C LEU A 80 9.00 -6.61 -7.15
N ASP A 81 8.34 -6.05 -8.16
CA ASP A 81 7.34 -6.76 -8.96
C ASP A 81 7.97 -7.92 -9.75
N GLU A 82 9.18 -7.75 -10.30
CA GLU A 82 9.95 -8.83 -10.94
C GLU A 82 10.29 -9.96 -9.95
N LEU A 83 10.72 -9.62 -8.73
CA LEU A 83 11.02 -10.60 -7.66
C LEU A 83 9.76 -11.33 -7.19
N ILE A 84 8.62 -10.65 -7.15
CA ILE A 84 7.33 -11.28 -6.82
C ILE A 84 6.92 -12.23 -7.96
N ALA A 85 7.00 -11.78 -9.21
CA ALA A 85 6.61 -12.57 -10.37
C ALA A 85 7.49 -13.82 -10.56
N SER A 86 8.76 -13.77 -10.16
CA SER A 86 9.64 -14.94 -10.22
C SER A 86 9.28 -16.03 -9.21
N GLY A 87 8.52 -15.70 -8.16
CA GLY A 87 8.20 -16.60 -7.05
C GLY A 87 9.39 -16.98 -6.17
N GLN A 88 10.59 -16.46 -6.49
CA GLN A 88 11.80 -16.77 -5.74
C GLN A 88 11.80 -16.06 -4.39
N GLU A 89 12.50 -16.66 -3.43
CA GLU A 89 12.76 -15.99 -2.16
C GLU A 89 13.73 -14.84 -2.37
N PHE A 90 13.46 -13.70 -1.73
CA PHE A 90 14.28 -12.51 -1.84
C PHE A 90 14.32 -11.73 -0.53
N THR A 91 15.23 -10.78 -0.45
CA THR A 91 15.43 -9.87 0.68
C THR A 91 15.34 -8.42 0.20
N ALA A 92 15.25 -7.47 1.13
CA ALA A 92 15.27 -6.04 0.79
C ALA A 92 16.59 -5.57 0.13
N ARG A 93 17.62 -6.44 0.07
CA ARG A 93 18.90 -6.16 -0.60
C ARG A 93 18.90 -6.51 -2.07
N ASP A 94 17.95 -7.31 -2.52
CA ASP A 94 17.80 -7.68 -3.94
C ASP A 94 17.11 -6.56 -4.75
N LEU A 95 16.75 -5.47 -4.06
CA LEU A 95 16.24 -4.23 -4.61
C LEU A 95 17.42 -3.32 -5.05
N PRO A 96 17.24 -2.51 -6.10
CA PRO A 96 18.32 -1.73 -6.70
C PRO A 96 18.83 -0.65 -5.73
N ASP A 97 20.13 -0.36 -5.72
CA ASP A 97 20.75 0.66 -4.86
C ASP A 97 20.53 2.11 -5.33
N ASP A 98 19.70 2.33 -6.35
CA ASP A 98 19.42 3.64 -6.94
C ASP A 98 18.48 4.51 -6.10
N ALA A 99 17.77 3.90 -5.15
CA ALA A 99 16.93 4.60 -4.19
C ALA A 99 17.52 4.56 -2.77
N PRO A 100 17.12 5.50 -1.89
CA PRO A 100 17.46 5.43 -0.48
C PRO A 100 16.98 4.09 0.13
N ARG A 101 17.80 3.49 1.00
CA ARG A 101 17.45 2.22 1.70
C ARG A 101 16.10 2.27 2.44
N SER A 102 15.67 3.45 2.88
CA SER A 102 14.35 3.66 3.48
C SER A 102 13.22 3.36 2.48
N SER A 103 13.39 3.71 1.20
CA SER A 103 12.44 3.40 0.12
C SER A 103 12.32 1.90 -0.12
N HIS A 104 13.42 1.14 -0.03
CA HIS A 104 13.40 -0.32 -0.19
C HIS A 104 12.59 -0.97 0.92
N THR A 105 12.88 -0.58 2.16
CA THR A 105 12.19 -1.08 3.35
C THR A 105 10.69 -0.73 3.27
N ALA A 106 10.36 0.50 2.87
CA ALA A 106 8.98 0.94 2.72
C ALA A 106 8.25 0.18 1.60
N ALA A 107 8.88 -0.08 0.45
CA ALA A 107 8.30 -0.85 -0.64
C ALA A 107 7.96 -2.29 -0.21
N VAL A 108 8.91 -2.97 0.44
CA VAL A 108 8.71 -4.34 0.97
C VAL A 108 7.62 -4.37 2.05
N LEU A 109 7.65 -3.45 3.02
CA LEU A 109 6.63 -3.39 4.07
C LEU A 109 5.23 -3.15 3.48
N ARG A 110 5.11 -2.29 2.46
CA ARG A 110 3.84 -2.04 1.77
C ARG A 110 3.36 -3.29 1.04
N ALA A 111 4.24 -3.98 0.30
CA ALA A 111 3.88 -5.23 -0.36
C ALA A 111 3.45 -6.32 0.64
N TRP A 112 4.12 -6.43 1.78
CA TRP A 112 3.78 -7.38 2.84
C TRP A 112 2.43 -7.05 3.49
N HIS A 113 2.18 -5.78 3.84
CA HIS A 113 0.90 -5.35 4.41
C HIS A 113 -0.28 -5.49 3.44
N ASN A 114 -0.02 -5.40 2.14
CA ASN A 114 -1.01 -5.63 1.10
C ASN A 114 -1.18 -7.12 0.75
N GLY A 115 -0.49 -8.02 1.44
CA GLY A 115 -0.59 -9.47 1.23
C GLY A 115 -0.03 -9.95 -0.12
N ARG A 116 0.82 -9.17 -0.78
CA ARG A 116 1.48 -9.57 -2.05
C ARG A 116 2.67 -10.50 -1.83
N ILE A 117 3.25 -10.42 -0.64
CA ILE A 117 4.39 -11.20 -0.20
C ILE A 117 4.19 -11.65 1.23
N GLU A 118 4.80 -12.76 1.59
CA GLU A 118 4.86 -13.26 2.96
C GLU A 118 6.31 -13.31 3.43
N ARG A 119 6.50 -13.30 4.75
CA ARG A 119 7.82 -13.47 5.36
C ARG A 119 8.03 -14.95 5.65
N VAL A 120 9.01 -15.56 4.99
CA VAL A 120 9.30 -17.01 5.09
C VAL A 120 10.47 -17.34 6.00
N GLY A 121 11.32 -16.37 6.32
CA GLY A 121 12.48 -16.64 7.16
C GLY A 121 13.31 -15.42 7.51
N THR A 122 14.49 -15.69 8.07
CA THR A 122 15.52 -14.67 8.33
C THR A 122 16.90 -15.21 7.96
N VAL A 123 17.71 -14.41 7.30
CA VAL A 123 19.11 -14.72 7.01
C VAL A 123 20.04 -13.82 7.82
N MET A 124 21.18 -14.37 8.26
CA MET A 124 22.22 -13.60 8.92
C MET A 124 23.08 -12.91 7.85
N CYS A 125 23.06 -11.59 7.81
CA CYS A 125 24.01 -10.86 7.00
C CYS A 125 25.14 -10.29 7.86
N ARG A 126 26.37 -10.68 7.55
CA ARG A 126 27.57 -10.12 8.19
C ARG A 126 27.82 -8.71 7.65
N TYR A 127 27.86 -7.72 8.54
CA TYR A 127 28.30 -6.37 8.22
C TYR A 127 29.33 -5.95 9.26
N GLY A 128 30.59 -5.76 8.85
CA GLY A 128 31.65 -5.19 9.69
C GLY A 128 31.74 -5.78 11.11
N GLY A 129 31.86 -7.11 11.25
CA GLY A 129 32.05 -7.78 12.54
C GLY A 129 30.78 -8.08 13.34
N GLY A 130 29.61 -7.56 12.95
CA GLY A 130 28.32 -7.85 13.57
C GLY A 130 27.31 -8.39 12.55
N GLY A 131 26.72 -9.56 12.81
CA GLY A 131 25.67 -10.12 11.95
C GLY A 131 24.31 -9.47 12.23
N LYS A 132 23.70 -8.80 11.24
CA LYS A 132 22.30 -8.34 11.34
C LYS A 132 21.36 -9.34 10.66
N ARG A 133 20.27 -9.70 11.34
CA ARG A 133 19.19 -10.50 10.75
C ARG A 133 18.44 -9.67 9.72
N ILE A 134 18.26 -10.23 8.53
CA ILE A 134 17.46 -9.66 7.45
C ILE A 134 16.33 -10.62 7.16
N TYR A 135 15.14 -10.09 6.92
CA TYR A 135 13.97 -10.88 6.58
C TYR A 135 14.03 -11.38 5.14
N VAL A 136 13.64 -12.64 4.97
CA VAL A 136 13.43 -13.28 3.67
C VAL A 136 11.94 -13.28 3.37
N TYR A 137 11.60 -12.87 2.16
CA TYR A 137 10.25 -12.76 1.65
C TYR A 137 10.07 -13.66 0.44
N ARG A 138 8.82 -14.05 0.20
CA ARG A 138 8.41 -14.78 -0.99
C ARG A 138 7.07 -14.22 -1.47
N ALA A 139 6.80 -14.31 -2.76
CA ALA A 139 5.46 -14.08 -3.27
C ALA A 139 4.47 -14.98 -2.53
N THR A 140 3.35 -14.42 -2.09
CA THR A 140 2.23 -15.26 -1.66
C THR A 140 1.72 -16.02 -2.88
N ALA A 141 1.35 -17.29 -2.72
CA ALA A 141 0.56 -18.02 -3.70
C ALA A 141 -0.83 -17.37 -3.77
N GLN A 142 -0.90 -16.17 -4.33
CA GLN A 142 -2.16 -15.54 -4.65
C GLN A 142 -2.63 -16.23 -5.93
N GLU A 143 -3.26 -17.39 -5.77
CA GLU A 143 -4.02 -18.08 -6.81
C GLU A 143 -4.92 -17.04 -7.48
N ASP A 144 -4.63 -16.69 -8.75
CA ASP A 144 -5.55 -16.28 -9.80
C ASP A 144 -6.75 -15.39 -9.44
N SER A 145 -6.63 -14.49 -8.45
CA SER A 145 -7.79 -13.73 -7.96
C SER A 145 -8.08 -12.44 -8.71
N GLN A 146 -7.45 -12.20 -9.88
CA GLN A 146 -7.87 -11.14 -10.82
C GLN A 146 -7.72 -11.50 -12.32
N CYS A 147 -7.39 -12.74 -12.66
CA CYS A 147 -7.36 -13.19 -14.05
C CYS A 147 -8.51 -14.16 -14.32
N LEU A 148 -9.77 -13.71 -14.21
CA LEU A 148 -10.92 -14.28 -14.92
C LEU A 148 -12.14 -13.34 -14.80
N ARG A 149 -12.73 -13.00 -15.96
CA ARG A 149 -13.99 -12.26 -16.25
C ARG A 149 -13.81 -10.73 -16.39
N THR A 150 -13.77 -10.12 -17.57
CA THR A 150 -14.20 -10.43 -18.96
C THR A 150 -13.41 -9.46 -19.87
N ALA A 151 -12.75 -9.87 -20.96
CA ALA A 151 -13.32 -10.26 -22.25
C ALA A 151 -14.32 -9.23 -22.80
#